data_AF-A0A352UZI9-F1
#
_entry.id   AF-A0A352UZI9-F1
#
_cell.length_a   1.000
_cell.length_b   1.000
_cell.length_c   1.000
_cell.angle_alpha   90.00
_cell.angle_beta   90.00
_cell.angle_gamma   90.00
#
_symmetry.space_group_name_H-M   'P 1'
#
loop_
_entity.id
_entity.type
_entity.pdbx_description
1 polymer ?
#
loop_
_entity_poly.entity_id
_entity_poly.type
_entity_poly.pdbx_seq_one_letter_code
_entity_poly.pdbx_strand_id
1 'polypeptide(L)'
;MHDHAPHDPLPAGAAPHPLILRLETEFHWPRLQSASDVAEFLGRPGAHCLFIPGDPRRNLETADAAVILPELRLAFQNAFDCAVVDDAIEAHLRETHRALKTP
;
A
#
# COMPACT_ATOMS: atom_id res chain seq x y z
N MET A 1 42.37 2.72 1.07
CA MET A 1 41.66 1.49 0.64
C MET A 1 40.47 1.38 1.57
N HIS A 2 39.31 1.86 1.15
CA HIS A 2 38.10 1.87 1.98
C HIS A 2 37.59 0.43 2.08
N ASP A 3 37.57 -0.10 3.30
CA ASP A 3 37.00 -1.39 3.66
C ASP A 3 35.52 -1.42 3.26
N HIS A 4 35.19 -2.31 2.32
CA HIS A 4 33.81 -2.64 1.98
C HIS A 4 33.20 -3.41 3.14
N ALA A 5 32.43 -2.73 3.98
CA ALA A 5 31.56 -3.40 4.94
C ALA A 5 30.56 -4.31 4.17
N PRO A 6 30.40 -5.58 4.56
CA PRO A 6 29.42 -6.45 3.93
C PRO A 6 28.01 -5.92 4.25
N HIS A 7 27.18 -5.76 3.22
CA HIS A 7 25.74 -5.57 3.39
C HIS A 7 25.18 -6.81 4.10
N ASP A 8 24.88 -6.68 5.37
CA ASP A 8 24.03 -7.62 6.09
C ASP A 8 22.64 -7.57 5.43
N PRO A 9 22.11 -8.68 4.88
CA PRO A 9 20.74 -8.70 4.40
C PRO A 9 19.83 -8.68 5.63
N LEU A 10 19.38 -7.48 5.99
CA LEU A 10 18.38 -7.26 7.02
C LEU A 10 17.19 -8.22 6.79
N PRO A 11 16.65 -8.84 7.85
CA PRO A 11 15.60 -9.84 7.71
C PRO A 11 14.39 -9.26 6.96
N ALA A 12 13.94 -9.98 5.93
CA ALA A 12 12.69 -9.74 5.25
C ALA A 12 11.54 -9.93 6.25
N GLY A 13 10.70 -8.90 6.40
CA GLY A 13 9.60 -8.90 7.37
C GLY A 13 9.79 -7.85 8.47
N ALA A 14 9.84 -6.58 8.09
CA ALA A 14 9.53 -5.52 9.05
C ALA A 14 8.05 -5.60 9.39
N ALA A 15 7.69 -5.49 10.67
CA ALA A 15 6.29 -5.30 11.05
C ALA A 15 5.68 -4.14 10.23
N PRO A 16 4.42 -4.28 9.77
CA PRO A 16 3.78 -3.24 8.97
C PRO A 16 3.81 -1.89 9.69
N HIS A 17 4.06 -0.82 8.93
CA HIS A 17 4.18 0.53 9.48
C HIS A 17 2.90 0.90 10.26
N PRO A 18 2.99 1.52 11.45
CA PRO A 18 1.83 1.77 12.31
C PRO A 18 0.71 2.58 11.63
N LEU A 19 1.06 3.49 10.71
CA LEU A 19 0.08 4.24 9.93
C LEU A 19 -0.66 3.38 8.89
N ILE A 20 0.00 2.35 8.35
CA ILE A 20 -0.66 1.38 7.45
C ILE A 20 -1.59 0.48 8.28
N LEU A 21 -1.13 0.01 9.44
CA LEU A 21 -1.96 -0.76 10.38
C LEU A 21 -3.23 0.00 10.79
N ARG A 22 -3.14 1.32 10.95
CA ARG A 22 -4.29 2.18 11.25
C ARG A 22 -5.35 2.16 10.14
N LEU A 23 -4.94 2.09 8.86
CA LEU A 23 -5.89 1.96 7.74
C LEU A 23 -6.70 0.66 7.84
N GLU A 24 -6.06 -0.44 8.23
CA GLU A 24 -6.71 -1.74 8.39
C GLU A 24 -7.57 -1.82 9.66
N THR A 25 -7.05 -1.32 10.78
CA THR A 25 -7.67 -1.52 12.11
C THR A 25 -8.71 -0.46 12.48
N GLU A 26 -8.43 0.81 12.23
CA GLU A 26 -9.34 1.91 12.56
C GLU A 26 -10.28 2.24 11.39
N PHE A 27 -9.77 2.26 10.16
CA PHE A 27 -10.56 2.60 8.97
C PHE A 27 -11.17 1.37 8.28
N HIS A 28 -10.85 0.16 8.75
CA HIS A 28 -11.38 -1.11 8.26
C HIS A 28 -11.15 -1.36 6.75
N TRP A 29 -10.04 -0.84 6.22
CA TRP A 29 -9.69 -1.08 4.81
C TRP A 29 -9.18 -2.51 4.63
N PRO A 30 -9.72 -3.27 3.67
CA PRO A 30 -9.25 -4.63 3.43
C PRO A 30 -7.82 -4.62 2.89
N ARG A 31 -7.04 -5.61 3.32
CA ARG A 31 -5.72 -5.89 2.76
C ARG A 31 -5.83 -6.94 1.67
N LEU A 32 -5.52 -6.58 0.43
CA LEU A 32 -5.62 -7.45 -0.74
C LEU A 32 -4.32 -8.22 -0.90
N GLN A 33 -4.40 -9.55 -0.88
CA GLN A 33 -3.23 -10.43 -0.89
C GLN A 33 -3.12 -11.28 -2.16
N SER A 34 -4.16 -11.30 -2.99
CA SER A 34 -4.22 -12.05 -4.24
C SER A 34 -4.87 -11.25 -5.36
N ALA A 35 -4.62 -11.66 -6.61
CA ALA A 35 -5.31 -11.10 -7.78
C ALA A 35 -6.84 -11.30 -7.71
N SER A 36 -7.30 -12.37 -7.06
CA SER A 36 -8.71 -12.62 -6.82
C SER A 36 -9.31 -11.57 -5.89
N ASP A 37 -8.65 -11.25 -4.77
CA ASP A 37 -9.10 -10.18 -3.85
C ASP A 37 -9.24 -8.84 -4.58
N VAL A 38 -8.28 -8.52 -5.46
CA VAL A 38 -8.31 -7.32 -6.31
C VAL A 38 -9.52 -7.35 -7.24
N ALA A 39 -9.72 -8.45 -7.95
CA ALA A 39 -10.84 -8.57 -8.89
C ALA A 39 -12.19 -8.46 -8.17
N GLU A 40 -12.34 -9.07 -7.00
CA GLU A 40 -13.54 -8.97 -6.16
C GLU A 40 -13.77 -7.55 -5.64
N PHE A 41 -12.70 -6.85 -5.25
CA PHE A 41 -12.79 -5.45 -4.81
C PHE A 41 -13.20 -4.53 -5.97
N LEU A 42 -12.52 -4.62 -7.11
CA LEU A 42 -12.78 -3.80 -8.30
C LEU A 42 -14.11 -4.13 -8.99
N GLY A 43 -14.64 -5.34 -8.80
CA GLY A 43 -15.93 -5.76 -9.36
C GLY A 43 -17.14 -5.12 -8.67
N ARG A 44 -16.96 -4.46 -7.52
CA ARG A 44 -18.03 -3.73 -6.83
C ARG A 44 -18.39 -2.46 -7.61
N PRO A 45 -19.66 -2.02 -7.60
CA PRO A 45 -20.03 -0.77 -8.25
C PRO A 45 -19.38 0.42 -7.55
N GLY A 46 -18.88 1.39 -8.33
CA GLY A 46 -18.30 2.63 -7.82
C GLY A 46 -16.85 2.83 -8.20
N ALA A 47 -16.24 3.88 -7.64
CA ALA A 47 -14.82 4.15 -7.77
C ALA A 47 -14.04 3.48 -6.64
N HIS A 48 -12.83 3.01 -6.95
CA HIS A 48 -12.00 2.22 -6.04
C HIS A 48 -10.58 2.79 -6.01
N CYS A 49 -10.02 2.95 -4.82
CA CYS A 49 -8.65 3.38 -4.60
C CYS A 49 -7.83 2.22 -4.04
N LEU A 50 -6.80 1.81 -4.79
CA LEU A 50 -5.83 0.81 -4.34
C LEU A 50 -4.57 1.51 -3.84
N PHE A 51 -4.31 1.43 -2.55
CA PHE A 51 -3.10 1.97 -1.95
C PHE A 51 -1.98 0.94 -1.99
N ILE A 52 -0.90 1.23 -2.72
CA ILE A 52 0.26 0.35 -2.87
C ILE A 52 1.45 0.93 -2.08
N PRO A 53 1.68 0.47 -0.84
CA PRO A 53 2.60 1.10 0.09
C PRO A 53 4.08 0.97 -0.30
N GLY A 54 4.48 -0.05 -1.04
CA GLY A 54 5.91 -0.34 -1.24
C GLY A 54 6.64 -0.64 0.06
N ASP A 55 7.97 -0.69 -0.01
CA ASP A 55 8.80 -0.85 1.18
C ASP A 55 8.81 0.45 2.00
N PRO A 56 8.17 0.50 3.19
CA PRO A 56 8.04 1.72 3.98
C PRO A 56 9.39 2.22 4.54
N ARG A 57 10.45 1.39 4.51
CA ARG A 57 11.81 1.83 4.88
C ARG A 57 12.49 2.58 3.76
N ARG A 58 12.13 2.27 2.51
CA ARG A 58 12.68 2.90 1.30
C ARG A 58 11.84 4.10 0.86
N ASN A 59 10.54 4.03 1.10
CA ASN A 59 9.56 5.04 0.69
C ASN A 59 9.01 5.71 1.95
N LEU A 60 9.69 6.75 2.41
CA LEU A 60 9.25 7.53 3.57
C LEU A 60 7.89 8.21 3.31
N GLU A 61 7.60 8.52 2.04
CA GLU A 61 6.36 9.15 1.56
C GLU A 61 5.13 8.24 1.75
N THR A 62 5.31 6.92 1.88
CA THR A 62 4.23 5.96 2.15
C THR A 62 3.48 6.29 3.45
N ALA A 63 4.20 6.81 4.45
CA ALA A 63 3.61 7.25 5.70
C ALA A 63 2.66 8.44 5.50
N ASP A 64 3.07 9.43 4.70
CA ASP A 64 2.27 10.60 4.38
C ASP A 64 1.02 10.23 3.57
N ALA A 65 1.18 9.34 2.59
CA ALA A 65 0.07 8.80 1.82
C ALA A 65 -0.96 8.09 2.71
N ALA A 66 -0.51 7.29 3.68
CA ALA A 66 -1.40 6.62 4.63
C ALA A 66 -2.16 7.60 5.54
N VAL A 67 -1.59 8.78 5.82
CA VAL A 67 -2.26 9.84 6.62
C VAL A 67 -3.29 10.60 5.80
N ILE A 68 -2.95 10.97 4.56
CA ILE A 68 -3.80 11.84 3.73
C ILE A 68 -4.97 11.10 3.07
N LEU A 69 -4.83 9.80 2.78
CA LEU A 69 -5.87 9.05 2.07
C LEU A 69 -7.23 9.02 2.77
N PRO A 70 -7.34 8.84 4.10
CA PRO A 70 -8.61 8.98 4.82
C PRO A 70 -9.23 10.37 4.68
N GLU A 71 -8.42 11.43 4.74
CA GLU A 71 -8.89 12.81 4.57
C GLU A 71 -9.38 13.06 3.13
N LEU A 72 -8.66 12.52 2.14
CA LEU A 72 -9.05 12.56 0.74
C LEU A 72 -10.41 11.87 0.54
N ARG A 73 -10.58 10.66 1.06
CA ARG A 73 -11.86 9.93 0.99
C ARG A 73 -13.01 10.74 1.58
N LEU A 74 -12.77 11.39 2.73
CA LEU A 74 -13.76 12.25 3.37
C LEU A 74 -14.07 13.50 2.53
N ALA A 75 -13.07 14.14 1.92
CA ALA A 75 -13.25 15.30 1.06
C ALA A 75 -14.14 15.00 -0.17
N PHE A 76 -14.07 13.76 -0.66
CA PHE A 76 -14.97 13.24 -1.69
C PHE A 76 -16.23 12.58 -1.14
N GLN A 77 -16.63 12.87 0.11
CA GLN A 77 -17.86 12.38 0.74
C GLN A 77 -17.99 10.85 0.71
N ASN A 78 -16.87 10.13 0.82
CA ASN A 78 -16.80 8.67 0.70
C ASN A 78 -17.29 8.13 -0.65
N ALA A 79 -17.13 8.88 -1.74
CA ALA A 79 -17.53 8.47 -3.10
C ALA A 79 -16.72 7.29 -3.67
N PHE A 80 -15.67 6.84 -2.97
CA PHE A 80 -14.87 5.68 -3.32
C PHE A 80 -14.51 4.86 -2.08
N ASP A 81 -14.30 3.57 -2.31
CA ASP A 81 -13.74 2.66 -1.33
C ASP A 81 -12.22 2.57 -1.48
N CYS A 82 -11.54 2.21 -0.39
CA CYS A 82 -10.10 2.07 -0.35
C CYS A 82 -9.70 0.67 0.12
N ALA A 83 -8.59 0.18 -0.41
CA ALA A 83 -7.95 -1.05 0.03
C ALA A 83 -6.42 -0.89 0.08
N VAL A 84 -5.77 -1.63 0.98
CA VAL A 84 -4.31 -1.69 1.08
C VAL A 84 -3.83 -2.91 0.30
N VAL A 85 -2.82 -2.72 -0.55
CA VAL A 85 -2.22 -3.80 -1.34
C VAL A 85 -1.06 -4.41 -0.56
N ASP A 86 -1.06 -5.73 -0.45
CA ASP A 86 0.04 -6.47 0.16
C ASP A 86 1.25 -6.59 -0.79
N ASP A 87 2.45 -6.67 -0.21
CA ASP A 87 3.72 -6.79 -0.93
C ASP A 87 3.70 -7.96 -1.94
N ALA A 88 3.03 -9.06 -1.60
CA ALA A 88 2.96 -10.27 -2.43
C ALA A 88 2.39 -10.03 -3.84
N ILE A 89 1.53 -9.03 -4.01
CA ILE A 89 0.87 -8.72 -5.30
C ILE A 89 1.21 -7.33 -5.84
N GLU A 90 2.02 -6.57 -5.11
CA GLU A 90 2.38 -5.19 -5.44
C GLU A 90 3.03 -5.09 -6.83
N ALA A 91 4.06 -5.89 -7.11
CA ALA A 91 4.79 -5.83 -8.37
C ALA A 91 3.87 -6.06 -9.59
N HIS A 92 2.97 -7.04 -9.47
CA HIS A 92 2.02 -7.39 -10.53
C HIS A 92 1.00 -6.28 -10.78
N LEU A 93 0.47 -5.68 -9.70
CA LEU A 93 -0.47 -4.57 -9.78
C LEU A 93 0.17 -3.31 -10.36
N ARG A 94 1.42 -3.01 -9.96
CA ARG A 94 2.17 -1.86 -10.48
C ARG A 94 2.36 -1.94 -11.99
N GLU A 95 2.73 -3.11 -12.49
CA GLU A 95 2.89 -3.32 -13.93
C GLU A 95 1.56 -3.19 -14.67
N THR A 96 0.52 -3.86 -14.15
CA THR A 96 -0.82 -3.90 -14.77
C THR A 96 -1.46 -2.52 -14.86
N HIS A 97 -1.38 -1.73 -13.79
CA HIS A 97 -1.95 -0.38 -13.72
C HIS A 97 -0.97 0.72 -14.13
N ARG A 98 0.24 0.35 -14.57
CA ARG A 98 1.35 1.28 -14.89
C ARG A 98 1.64 2.28 -13.78
N ALA A 99 1.48 1.85 -12.52
CA ALA A 99 1.88 2.60 -11.33
C ALA A 99 3.40 2.47 -11.11
N LEU A 100 4.16 2.97 -12.09
CA LEU A 100 5.62 2.84 -12.22
C LEU A 100 6.40 3.70 -11.21
N LYS A 101 5.71 4.56 -10.46
CA LYS A 101 6.22 5.20 -9.24
C LYS A 101 5.45 4.67 -8.04
N THR A 102 6.16 4.11 -7.08
CA THR A 102 5.74 4.09 -5.68
C THR A 102 5.59 5.54 -5.22
N PRO A 103 4.57 5.88 -4.41
CA PRO A 103 4.48 7.22 -3.83
C PRO A 103 5.72 7.51 -2.99
#